data_AF-A0A968NN61-F1
#
_entry.id   AF-A0A968NN61-F1
#
_cell.length_a   1.000
_cell.length_b   1.000
_cell.length_c   1.000
_cell.angle_alpha   90.00
_cell.angle_beta   90.00
_cell.angle_gamma   90.00
#
_symmetry.space_group_name_H-M   'P 1'
#
loop_
_entity.id
_entity.type
_entity.pdbx_description
1 polymer ?
#
loop_
_entity_poly.entity_id
_entity_poly.type
_entity_poly.pdbx_seq_one_letter_code
_entity_poly.pdbx_strand_id
1 'polypeptide(L)'
;MTGVLSANIQLLPHQVEVVRRVLSDPIQRYLLADEVGLGKTIEAGAIIRQYFLDNPSGDVLVLAPQYLLEQWRLEMETKFYISQFSDR
;
A
#
# COMPACT_ATOMS: atom_id res chain seq x y z
N MET A 1 -2.93 -10.99 3.49
CA MET A 1 -4.17 -10.38 4.03
C MET A 1 -3.96 -9.70 5.39
N THR A 2 -2.96 -10.07 6.18
CA THR A 2 -2.63 -9.41 7.46
C THR A 2 -2.40 -7.90 7.32
N GLY A 3 -1.86 -7.42 6.20
CA GLY A 3 -1.64 -6.00 5.92
C GLY A 3 -2.94 -5.19 5.86
N VAL A 4 -4.01 -5.75 5.27
CA VAL A 4 -5.34 -5.13 5.20
C VAL A 4 -5.94 -4.95 6.60
N LEU A 5 -5.80 -5.96 7.46
CA LEU A 5 -6.40 -5.96 8.80
C LEU A 5 -5.63 -5.13 9.83
N SER A 6 -4.35 -4.91 9.59
CA SER A 6 -3.44 -4.24 10.53
C SER A 6 -3.15 -2.79 10.15
N ALA A 7 -3.72 -2.29 9.05
CA ALA A 7 -3.65 -0.89 8.67
C ALA A 7 -4.62 -0.04 9.50
N ASN A 8 -4.29 1.22 9.73
CA ASN A 8 -5.13 2.20 10.42
C ASN A 8 -6.13 2.88 9.46
N ILE A 9 -6.78 2.08 8.64
CA ILE A 9 -7.78 2.55 7.69
C ILE A 9 -8.81 1.45 7.42
N GLN A 10 -10.07 1.85 7.30
CA GLN A 10 -11.12 0.96 6.85
C GLN A 10 -11.13 0.94 5.31
N LEU A 11 -10.61 -0.15 4.74
CA LEU A 11 -10.63 -0.39 3.30
C LEU A 11 -12.07 -0.68 2.83
N LEU A 12 -12.44 -0.09 1.68
CA LEU A 12 -13.72 -0.34 1.04
C LEU A 12 -13.73 -1.74 0.39
N PRO A 13 -14.90 -2.37 0.19
CA PRO A 13 -14.98 -3.73 -0.36
C PRO A 13 -14.24 -3.91 -1.70
N HIS A 14 -14.33 -2.93 -2.60
CA HIS A 14 -13.61 -2.98 -3.88
C HIS A 14 -12.09 -2.90 -3.70
N GLN A 15 -11.60 -2.08 -2.76
CA GLN A 15 -10.18 -1.95 -2.46
C GLN A 15 -9.63 -3.25 -1.87
N VAL A 16 -10.40 -3.91 -1.00
CA VAL A 16 -10.04 -5.23 -0.47
C VAL A 16 -9.90 -6.25 -1.59
N GLU A 17 -10.80 -6.25 -2.57
CA GLU A 17 -10.74 -7.17 -3.70
C GLU A 17 -9.54 -6.89 -4.61
N VAL A 18 -9.23 -5.62 -4.88
CA VAL A 18 -8.01 -5.22 -5.61
C VAL A 18 -6.77 -5.73 -4.91
N VAL A 19 -6.63 -5.46 -3.61
CA VAL A 19 -5.47 -5.90 -2.82
C VAL A 19 -5.36 -7.43 -2.78
N ARG A 20 -6.48 -8.12 -2.57
CA ARG A 20 -6.53 -9.59 -2.57
C ARG A 20 -6.06 -10.16 -3.90
N ARG A 21 -6.55 -9.60 -5.01
CA ARG A 21 -6.19 -10.02 -6.36
C ARG A 21 -4.69 -9.87 -6.61
N VAL A 22 -4.13 -8.69 -6.34
CA VAL A 22 -2.69 -8.42 -6.52
C VAL A 22 -1.85 -9.39 -5.70
N LEU A 23 -2.17 -9.58 -4.42
CA LEU A 23 -1.39 -10.43 -3.52
C LEU A 23 -1.51 -11.93 -3.84
N SER A 24 -2.60 -12.37 -4.47
CA SER A 24 -2.81 -13.77 -4.87
C SER A 24 -2.12 -14.15 -6.19
N ASP A 25 -1.65 -13.17 -6.96
CA ASP A 25 -1.00 -13.41 -8.24
C ASP A 25 0.47 -13.82 -8.04
N PRO A 26 0.94 -14.93 -8.66
CA PRO A 26 2.36 -15.25 -8.67
C PRO A 26 3.24 -14.16 -9.31
N ILE A 27 2.68 -13.34 -10.21
CA ILE A 27 3.38 -12.21 -10.85
C ILE A 27 2.64 -10.92 -10.54
N GLN A 28 3.15 -10.15 -9.59
CA GLN A 28 2.52 -8.95 -9.06
C GLN A 28 2.85 -7.69 -9.91
N ARG A 29 2.41 -7.68 -11.18
CA ARG A 29 2.59 -6.53 -12.10
C ARG A 29 1.24 -5.96 -12.53
N TYR A 30 0.83 -4.86 -11.91
CA TYR A 30 -0.53 -4.33 -12.03
C TYR A 30 -0.55 -2.84 -12.37
N LEU A 31 -1.60 -2.42 -13.09
CA LEU A 31 -1.98 -1.03 -13.31
C LEU A 31 -3.32 -0.79 -12.58
N LEU A 32 -3.30 0.04 -11.54
CA LEU A 32 -4.51 0.50 -10.86
C LEU A 32 -5.10 1.66 -11.67
N ALA A 33 -6.17 1.39 -12.40
CA ALA A 33 -6.74 2.32 -13.39
C ALA A 33 -8.15 2.84 -13.01
N ASP A 34 -8.52 2.71 -11.73
CA ASP A 34 -9.80 3.19 -11.22
C ASP A 34 -9.94 4.72 -11.36
N GLU A 35 -11.15 5.23 -11.23
CA GLU A 35 -11.41 6.67 -11.27
C GLU A 35 -10.61 7.46 -10.22
N VAL A 36 -10.39 8.75 -10.51
CA VAL A 36 -9.73 9.67 -9.57
C VAL A 36 -10.58 9.75 -8.30
N GLY A 37 -9.93 9.64 -7.14
CA GLY A 37 -10.62 9.68 -5.84
C GLY A 37 -11.04 8.33 -5.27
N LEU A 38 -10.96 7.22 -6.03
CA LEU A 38 -11.33 5.88 -5.53
C LEU A 38 -10.29 5.23 -4.60
N GLY A 39 -9.19 5.92 -4.31
CA GLY A 39 -8.24 5.47 -3.29
C GLY A 39 -7.15 4.52 -3.79
N LYS A 40 -6.67 4.68 -5.02
CA LYS A 40 -5.50 3.95 -5.55
C LYS A 40 -4.27 4.01 -4.63
N THR A 41 -4.03 5.15 -3.98
CA THR A 41 -2.95 5.30 -2.98
C THR A 41 -3.16 4.41 -1.75
N ILE A 42 -4.42 4.22 -1.33
CA ILE A 42 -4.78 3.34 -0.21
C ILE A 42 -4.57 1.87 -0.58
N GLU A 43 -4.98 1.47 -1.78
CA GLU A 43 -4.75 0.12 -2.30
C GLU A 43 -3.26 -0.19 -2.38
N ALA A 44 -2.47 0.72 -2.95
CA ALA A 44 -1.02 0.60 -3.01
C ALA A 44 -0.39 0.51 -1.61
N GLY A 45 -0.81 1.36 -0.67
CA GLY A 45 -0.33 1.32 0.72
C GLY A 45 -0.63 0.00 1.43
N ALA A 46 -1.81 -0.59 1.19
CA ALA A 46 -2.17 -1.90 1.74
C ALA A 46 -1.30 -3.03 1.17
N ILE A 47 -0.98 -2.97 -0.13
CA ILE A 47 -0.05 -3.91 -0.78
C ILE A 47 1.36 -3.76 -0.20
N ILE A 48 1.87 -2.52 -0.08
CA ILE A 48 3.19 -2.23 0.48
C ILE A 48 3.28 -2.73 1.94
N ARG A 49 2.26 -2.48 2.75
CA ARG A 49 2.23 -2.96 4.14
C ARG A 49 2.30 -4.48 4.20
N GLN A 50 1.54 -5.17 3.34
CA GLN A 50 1.62 -6.62 3.27
C GLN A 50 3.02 -7.07 2.85
N TYR A 51 3.62 -6.42 1.85
CA TYR A 51 4.98 -6.71 1.40
C TYR A 51 6.00 -6.66 2.54
N PHE A 52 5.96 -5.61 3.38
CA PHE A 52 6.87 -5.51 4.53
C PHE A 52 6.56 -6.50 5.66
N LEU A 53 5.29 -6.88 5.86
CA LEU A 53 4.95 -7.94 6.81
C LEU A 53 5.51 -9.29 6.37
N ASP A 54 5.53 -9.55 5.06
CA ASP A 54 6.07 -10.78 4.49
C ASP A 54 7.60 -10.71 4.33
N ASN A 55 8.15 -9.52 4.10
CA ASN A 55 9.58 -9.25 3.85
C ASN A 55 10.06 -8.05 4.68
N PRO A 56 10.33 -8.21 5.99
CA PRO A 56 10.65 -7.09 6.88
C PRO A 56 11.96 -6.34 6.58
N SER A 57 12.81 -6.89 5.71
CA SER A 57 14.07 -6.28 5.27
C SER A 57 14.06 -5.92 3.78
N GLY A 58 12.89 -5.96 3.14
CA GLY A 58 12.73 -5.58 1.75
C GLY A 58 12.71 -4.06 1.57
N ASP A 59 12.86 -3.63 0.32
CA ASP A 59 12.85 -2.21 -0.05
C ASP A 59 11.66 -1.89 -0.96
N VAL A 60 11.13 -0.67 -0.83
CA VAL A 60 10.03 -0.17 -1.68
C VAL A 60 10.37 1.22 -2.18
N LEU A 61 10.27 1.41 -3.51
CA LEU A 61 10.45 2.70 -4.16
C LEU A 61 9.11 3.24 -4.66
N VAL A 62 8.71 4.41 -4.16
CA VAL A 62 7.57 5.17 -4.67
C VAL A 62 8.09 6.34 -5.51
N LEU A 63 7.70 6.37 -6.78
CA LEU A 63 8.01 7.49 -7.68
C LEU A 63 6.74 8.31 -7.91
N ALA A 64 6.78 9.59 -7.50
CA ALA A 64 5.65 10.50 -7.64
C ALA A 64 6.14 11.94 -7.92
N PRO A 65 5.30 12.80 -8.53
CA PRO A 65 5.56 14.23 -8.63
C PRO A 65 5.86 14.86 -7.27
N GLN A 66 6.73 15.89 -7.25
CA GLN A 66 7.21 16.53 -6.02
C GLN A 66 6.09 16.94 -5.06
N TYR A 67 4.98 17.46 -5.57
CA TYR A 67 3.85 17.92 -4.76
C TYR A 67 3.03 16.79 -4.11
N LEU A 68 3.21 15.53 -4.53
CA LEU A 68 2.56 14.35 -3.93
C LEU A 68 3.45 13.63 -2.92
N LEU A 69 4.74 13.96 -2.83
CA LEU A 69 5.69 13.24 -1.97
C LEU A 69 5.27 13.28 -0.50
N GLU A 70 4.94 14.46 0.04
CA GLU A 70 4.49 14.58 1.44
C GLU A 70 3.18 13.85 1.68
N GLN A 71 2.25 13.86 0.72
CA GLN A 71 1.00 13.10 0.86
C GLN A 71 1.29 11.60 0.96
N TRP A 72 2.13 11.06 0.06
CA TRP A 72 2.53 9.66 0.12
C TRP A 72 3.19 9.34 1.45
N ARG A 73 4.17 10.14 1.88
CA ARG A 73 4.89 9.94 3.14
C ARG A 73 3.93 9.89 4.33
N LEU A 74 3.06 10.89 4.46
CA LEU A 74 2.08 10.97 5.55
C LEU A 74 1.10 9.79 5.53
N GLU A 75 0.55 9.43 4.36
CA GLU A 75 -0.39 8.32 4.26
C GLU A 75 0.28 6.99 4.62
N MET A 76 1.50 6.75 4.14
CA MET A 76 2.27 5.57 4.46
C MET A 76 2.55 5.49 5.98
N GLU A 77 3.06 6.56 6.59
CA GLU A 77 3.37 6.58 8.03
C GLU A 77 2.11 6.41 8.90
N THR A 78 1.06 7.20 8.63
CA THR A 78 -0.09 7.31 9.54
C THR A 78 -1.14 6.20 9.35
N LYS A 79 -1.30 5.71 8.11
CA LYS A 79 -2.31 4.69 7.79
C LYS A 79 -1.70 3.29 7.71
N PHE A 80 -0.45 3.18 7.28
CA PHE A 80 0.17 1.88 6.99
C PHE A 80 1.39 1.56 7.87
N TYR A 81 1.78 2.47 8.78
CA TYR A 81 2.82 2.28 9.79
C TYR A 81 4.16 1.80 9.21
N ILE A 82 4.56 2.33 8.04
CA ILE A 82 5.72 1.78 7.31
C ILE A 82 7.05 2.16 7.98
N SER A 83 7.08 3.24 8.76
CA SER A 83 8.26 3.65 9.52
C SER A 83 8.80 2.57 10.46
N GLN A 84 7.95 1.65 10.94
CA GLN A 84 8.38 0.52 11.78
C GLN A 84 9.39 -0.42 11.11
N PHE A 85 9.53 -0.34 9.78
CA PHE A 85 10.45 -1.15 8.99
C PHE A 85 11.68 -0.36 8.50
N SER A 86 11.70 0.97 8.67
CA SER A 86 12.73 1.86 8.10
C SER A 86 13.98 2.02 8.98
N ASP A 87 13.92 1.62 10.26
CA ASP A 87 15.01 1.83 11.24
C ASP A 87 16.00 0.66 11.32
N ARG A 88 16.25 -0.08 10.23
CA ARG A 88 17.13 -1.25 10.22
C ARG A 88 18.22 -1.19 9.17
#